data_AF-A0A0D2Q1C4-F1
#
_entry.id   AF-A0A0D2Q1C4-F1
#
_cell.length_a   1.000
_cell.length_b   1.000
_cell.length_c   1.000
_cell.angle_alpha   90.00
_cell.angle_beta   90.00
_cell.angle_gamma   90.00
#
_symmetry.space_group_name_H-M   'P 1'
#
loop_
_entity.id
_entity.type
_entity.pdbx_description
1 polymer ?
#
loop_
_entity_poly.entity_id
_entity_poly.type
_entity_poly.pdbx_seq_one_letter_code
_entity_poly.pdbx_strand_id
1 'polypeptide(L)'
;MSFIDQFQADLEALPNILQKKYALMRDLDKSLQEIVRQNEQRCEQEIEDIKRGLRAENIRFSDEALDEQKHGIRIADEKVALAIQTYDLVDSHIQQLDQYLKMSDEELRRERENAATASPVPSPNSTTKSGRSNESGRGGRKNYSNMKRF
;
A
#
# COMPACT_ATOMS: atom_id res chain seq x y z
N MET A 1 1.00 -26.47 -1.82
CA MET A 1 1.38 -25.34 -2.68
C MET A 1 2.70 -24.79 -2.18
N SER A 2 3.62 -24.46 -3.10
CA SER A 2 4.85 -23.74 -2.77
C SER A 2 4.52 -22.30 -2.34
N PHE A 3 5.43 -21.65 -1.61
CA PHE A 3 5.36 -20.21 -1.34
C PHE A 3 5.19 -19.40 -2.64
N ILE A 4 5.89 -19.81 -3.71
CA ILE A 4 5.84 -19.16 -5.02
C ILE A 4 4.45 -19.28 -5.65
N ASP A 5 3.83 -20.47 -5.59
CA ASP A 5 2.48 -20.70 -6.14
C ASP A 5 1.45 -19.82 -5.43
N GLN A 6 1.56 -19.71 -4.09
CA GLN A 6 0.66 -18.87 -3.30
C GLN A 6 0.87 -17.39 -3.60
N PHE A 7 2.12 -16.93 -3.64
CA PHE A 7 2.45 -15.54 -3.95
C PHE A 7 1.95 -15.12 -5.34
N GLN A 8 2.07 -16.01 -6.33
CA GLN A 8 1.56 -15.73 -7.68
C GLN A 8 0.04 -15.65 -7.72
N ALA A 9 -0.67 -16.58 -7.06
CA ALA A 9 -2.13 -16.53 -6.95
C ALA A 9 -2.62 -15.26 -6.24
N ASP A 10 -1.93 -14.87 -5.17
CA ASP A 10 -2.19 -13.66 -4.40
C ASP A 10 -2.01 -12.39 -5.26
N LEU A 11 -0.93 -12.32 -6.05
CA LEU A 11 -0.68 -11.21 -6.98
C LEU A 11 -1.71 -11.11 -8.11
N GLU A 12 -2.17 -12.24 -8.64
CA GLU A 12 -3.18 -12.26 -9.71
C GLU A 12 -4.54 -11.74 -9.21
N ALA A 13 -4.88 -12.04 -7.95
CA ALA A 13 -6.11 -11.57 -7.33
C ALA A 13 -6.05 -10.08 -6.90
N LEU A 14 -4.86 -9.58 -6.55
CA LEU A 14 -4.68 -8.25 -5.94
C LEU A 14 -5.32 -7.08 -6.73
N PRO A 15 -5.16 -6.95 -8.06
CA PRO A 15 -5.80 -5.86 -8.82
C PRO A 15 -7.31 -5.84 -8.67
N ASN A 16 -7.95 -7.02 -8.72
CA ASN A 16 -9.39 -7.15 -8.55
C ASN A 16 -9.84 -6.79 -7.14
N ILE A 17 -9.07 -7.19 -6.11
CA ILE A 17 -9.36 -6.87 -4.71
C ILE A 17 -9.25 -5.34 -4.49
N LEU A 18 -8.18 -4.71 -4.98
CA LEU A 18 -7.98 -3.27 -4.89
C LEU A 18 -9.08 -2.51 -5.61
N GLN A 19 -9.44 -2.91 -6.84
CA GLN A 19 -10.52 -2.28 -7.58
C GLN A 19 -11.83 -2.28 -6.79
N LYS A 20 -12.19 -3.40 -6.16
CA LYS A 20 -13.40 -3.50 -5.32
C LYS A 20 -13.31 -2.59 -4.09
N LYS A 21 -12.16 -2.57 -3.40
CA LYS A 21 -11.93 -1.70 -2.24
C LYS A 21 -12.03 -0.21 -2.61
N TYR A 22 -11.42 0.22 -3.71
CA TYR A 22 -11.50 1.61 -4.18
C TYR A 22 -12.90 1.99 -4.68
N ALA A 23 -13.62 1.06 -5.31
CA ALA A 23 -15.02 1.29 -5.69
C ALA A 23 -15.88 1.56 -4.44
N LEU A 24 -15.77 0.70 -3.43
CA LEU A 24 -16.48 0.88 -2.15
C LEU A 24 -16.10 2.19 -1.46
N MET A 25 -14.81 2.53 -1.43
CA MET A 25 -14.33 3.78 -0.85
C MET A 25 -14.93 5.00 -1.54
N ARG A 26 -15.04 4.98 -2.88
CA ARG A 26 -15.67 6.04 -3.66
C ARG A 26 -17.17 6.13 -3.45
N ASP A 27 -17.85 5.02 -3.17
CA ASP A 27 -19.27 5.04 -2.86
C ASP A 27 -19.53 5.59 -1.45
N LEU A 28 -18.68 5.24 -0.47
CA LEU A 28 -18.70 5.87 0.85
C LEU A 28 -18.36 7.37 0.77
N ASP A 29 -17.41 7.78 -0.07
CA ASP A 29 -17.11 9.20 -0.33
C ASP A 29 -18.35 9.97 -0.79
N LYS A 30 -19.05 9.45 -1.81
CA LYS A 30 -20.29 10.07 -2.33
C LYS A 30 -21.38 10.13 -1.27
N SER A 31 -21.58 9.04 -0.53
CA SER A 31 -22.59 8.98 0.53
C SER A 31 -22.30 10.01 1.63
N LEU A 32 -21.04 10.15 2.03
CA LEU A 32 -20.63 11.14 3.01
C LEU A 32 -20.85 12.57 2.50
N GLN A 33 -20.45 12.85 1.25
CA GLN A 33 -20.66 14.17 0.63
C GLN A 33 -22.13 14.55 0.60
N GLU A 34 -23.02 13.62 0.26
CA GLU A 34 -24.45 13.90 0.23
C GLU A 34 -25.02 14.15 1.63
N ILE A 35 -24.63 13.38 2.64
CA ILE A 35 -25.07 13.61 4.04
C ILE A 35 -24.60 14.96 4.54
N VAL A 36 -23.33 15.32 4.30
CA VAL A 36 -22.79 16.62 4.69
C VAL A 36 -23.58 17.75 4.02
N ARG A 37 -23.83 17.65 2.71
CA ARG A 37 -24.60 18.64 1.95
C ARG A 37 -26.03 18.77 2.48
N GLN A 38 -26.71 17.67 2.78
CA GLN A 38 -28.07 17.67 3.34
C GLN A 38 -28.09 18.31 4.73
N ASN A 39 -27.10 17.99 5.57
CA ASN A 39 -27.00 18.52 6.92
C ASN A 39 -26.73 20.03 6.92
N GLU A 40 -25.83 20.50 6.05
CA GLU A 40 -25.56 21.93 5.84
C GLU A 40 -26.84 22.67 5.42
N GLN A 41 -27.54 22.15 4.41
CA GLN A 41 -28.79 22.73 3.92
C GLN A 41 -29.86 22.81 5.02
N ARG A 42 -29.97 21.79 5.88
CA ARG A 42 -30.88 21.78 7.02
C ARG A 42 -30.49 22.82 8.07
N CYS A 43 -29.21 22.90 8.42
CA CYS A 43 -28.70 23.90 9.35
C CYS A 43 -28.96 25.32 8.86
N GLU A 44 -28.76 25.59 7.56
CA GLU A 44 -29.08 26.87 6.94
C GLU A 44 -30.56 27.23 7.05
N GLN A 45 -31.46 26.27 6.78
CA GLN A 45 -32.91 26.48 6.92
C GLN A 45 -33.30 26.79 8.37
N GLU A 46 -32.75 26.05 9.34
CA GLU A 46 -33.02 26.31 10.76
C GLU A 46 -32.55 27.71 11.18
N ILE A 47 -31.40 28.17 10.67
CA ILE A 47 -30.89 29.53 10.91
C ILE A 47 -31.83 30.58 10.30
N GLU A 48 -32.30 30.38 9.07
CA GLU A 48 -33.23 31.31 8.41
C GLU A 48 -34.59 31.37 9.13
N ASP A 49 -35.08 30.25 9.66
CA ASP A 49 -36.32 30.21 10.43
C ASP A 49 -36.20 30.97 11.76
N ILE A 50 -35.05 30.84 12.44
CA ILE A 50 -34.77 31.62 13.65
C ILE A 50 -34.71 33.12 13.32
N LYS A 51 -33.99 33.51 12.25
CA LYS A 51 -33.92 34.92 11.80
C LYS A 51 -35.28 35.52 11.48
N ARG A 52 -36.19 34.72 10.92
CA ARG A 52 -37.57 35.12 10.60
C ARG A 52 -38.51 35.11 11.82
N GLY A 53 -38.02 34.71 13.00
CA GLY A 53 -38.84 34.56 14.21
C GLY A 53 -39.84 33.41 14.14
N LEU A 54 -39.66 32.47 13.20
CA LEU A 54 -40.52 31.30 13.02
C LEU A 54 -40.18 30.18 14.00
N ARG A 55 -39.02 30.24 14.66
CA ARG A 55 -38.56 29.28 15.65
C ARG A 55 -37.97 30.00 16.87
N ALA A 56 -38.24 29.46 18.06
CA ALA A 56 -37.74 30.04 19.31
C ALA A 56 -36.20 30.05 19.36
N GLU A 57 -35.63 31.09 19.94
CA GLU A 57 -34.17 31.30 20.07
C GLU A 57 -33.43 30.28 20.95
N ASN A 58 -34.08 29.19 21.39
CA ASN A 58 -33.34 28.11 22.06
C ASN A 58 -32.52 27.34 21.01
N ILE A 59 -31.30 27.84 20.79
CA ILE A 59 -30.28 27.47 19.80
C ILE A 59 -29.83 26.02 20.00
N ARG A 60 -30.69 25.05 19.68
CA ARG A 60 -30.28 23.66 19.51
C ARG A 60 -30.71 23.22 18.12
N PHE A 61 -29.76 22.65 17.39
CA PHE A 61 -30.05 21.95 16.15
C PHE A 61 -31.14 20.91 16.39
N SER A 62 -31.98 20.66 15.39
CA SER A 62 -32.93 19.56 15.47
C SER A 62 -32.22 18.23 15.77
N ASP A 63 -32.93 17.34 16.46
CA ASP A 63 -32.44 15.96 16.66
C ASP A 63 -32.14 15.28 15.31
N GLU A 64 -32.88 15.64 14.26
CA GLU A 64 -32.66 15.20 12.88
C GLU A 64 -31.30 15.64 12.33
N ALA A 65 -30.92 16.92 12.50
CA ALA A 65 -29.61 17.42 12.09
C ALA A 65 -28.47 16.74 12.88
N LEU A 66 -28.68 16.49 14.17
CA LEU A 66 -27.69 15.77 14.99
C LEU A 66 -27.56 14.31 14.57
N ASP A 67 -28.65 13.65 14.19
CA ASP A 67 -28.65 12.26 13.77
C ASP A 67 -28.03 12.06 12.38
N GLU A 68 -28.28 12.98 11.45
CA GLU A 68 -27.57 13.07 10.16
C GLU A 68 -26.07 13.27 10.37
N GLN A 69 -25.65 14.16 11.27
CA GLN A 69 -24.25 14.36 11.59
C GLN A 69 -23.59 13.10 12.15
N LYS A 70 -24.26 12.42 13.11
CA LYS A 70 -23.78 11.13 13.64
C LYS A 70 -23.69 10.07 12.54
N HIS A 71 -24.61 10.08 11.57
CA HIS A 71 -24.56 9.18 10.43
C HIS A 71 -23.34 9.46 9.55
N GLY A 72 -23.06 10.73 9.24
CA GLY A 72 -21.86 11.14 8.52
C GLY A 72 -20.57 10.69 9.21
N ILE A 73 -20.49 10.82 10.54
CA ILE A 73 -19.34 10.34 11.32
C ILE A 73 -19.14 8.84 11.15
N ARG A 74 -20.20 8.03 11.24
CA ARG A 74 -20.10 6.57 11.02
C ARG A 74 -19.55 6.22 9.64
N ILE A 75 -20.01 6.89 8.59
CA ILE A 75 -19.48 6.68 7.23
C ILE A 75 -18.01 7.11 7.14
N ALA A 76 -17.64 8.21 7.77
CA ALA A 76 -16.24 8.65 7.80
C ALA A 76 -15.34 7.62 8.50
N ASP A 77 -15.78 7.06 9.62
CA ASP A 77 -15.06 6.00 10.34
C ASP A 77 -14.91 4.73 9.48
N GLU A 78 -15.98 4.31 8.79
CA GLU A 78 -15.95 3.18 7.86
C GLU A 78 -14.96 3.40 6.71
N LYS A 79 -14.89 4.63 6.16
CA LYS A 79 -13.90 4.98 5.14
C LYS A 79 -12.47 4.89 5.64
N VAL A 80 -12.21 5.40 6.84
CA VAL A 80 -10.88 5.32 7.45
C VAL A 80 -10.49 3.87 7.66
N ALA A 81 -11.40 3.04 8.19
CA ALA A 81 -11.17 1.61 8.37
C ALA A 81 -10.87 0.91 7.03
N LEU A 82 -11.63 1.21 5.98
CA LEU A 82 -11.39 0.65 4.65
C LEU A 82 -10.05 1.09 4.05
N ALA A 83 -9.65 2.34 4.26
CA ALA A 83 -8.36 2.85 3.81
C ALA A 83 -7.20 2.14 4.52
N ILE A 84 -7.29 1.95 5.84
CA ILE A 84 -6.31 1.18 6.63
C ILE A 84 -6.21 -0.25 6.10
N GLN A 85 -7.34 -0.95 5.94
CA GLN A 85 -7.33 -2.33 5.40
C GLN A 85 -6.74 -2.41 3.99
N THR A 86 -6.93 -1.37 3.17
CA THR A 86 -6.37 -1.33 1.81
C THR A 86 -4.87 -1.10 1.85
N TYR A 87 -4.41 -0.25 2.76
CA TYR A 87 -2.98 -0.02 3.00
C TYR A 87 -2.28 -1.28 3.49
N ASP A 88 -2.83 -1.92 4.54
CA ASP A 88 -2.25 -3.13 5.15
C ASP A 88 -2.16 -4.29 4.14
N LEU A 89 -3.18 -4.42 3.27
CA LEU A 89 -3.15 -5.40 2.17
C LEU A 89 -1.96 -5.16 1.25
N VAL A 90 -1.78 -3.93 0.77
CA VAL A 90 -0.67 -3.60 -0.14
C VAL A 90 0.67 -3.75 0.54
N ASP A 91 0.81 -3.33 1.79
CA ASP A 91 2.04 -3.47 2.57
C ASP A 91 2.41 -4.96 2.74
N SER A 92 1.43 -5.82 3.03
CA SER A 92 1.65 -7.26 3.10
C SER A 92 2.18 -7.84 1.79
N HIS A 93 1.64 -7.44 0.64
CA HIS A 93 2.15 -7.90 -0.66
C HIS A 93 3.56 -7.36 -0.98
N ILE A 94 3.89 -6.14 -0.54
CA ILE A 94 5.26 -5.60 -0.65
C ILE A 94 6.23 -6.48 0.17
N GLN A 95 5.87 -6.82 1.40
CA GLN A 95 6.69 -7.70 2.26
C GLN A 95 6.86 -9.10 1.65
N GLN A 96 5.81 -9.68 1.07
CA GLN A 96 5.88 -10.95 0.36
C GLN A 96 6.83 -10.88 -0.85
N LEU A 97 6.78 -9.77 -1.62
CA LEU A 97 7.70 -9.54 -2.74
C LEU A 97 9.15 -9.43 -2.27
N ASP A 98 9.41 -8.69 -1.20
CA ASP A 98 10.74 -8.58 -0.60
C ASP A 98 11.29 -9.95 -0.16
N GLN A 99 10.43 -10.81 0.38
CA GLN A 99 10.79 -12.19 0.74
C GLN A 99 11.10 -13.03 -0.51
N TYR A 100 10.28 -12.93 -1.55
CA TYR A 100 10.50 -13.62 -2.82
C TYR A 100 11.86 -13.24 -3.44
N LEU A 101 12.18 -11.94 -3.48
CA LEU A 101 13.46 -11.45 -4.01
C LEU A 101 14.66 -11.99 -3.23
N LYS A 102 14.58 -12.03 -1.89
CA LYS A 102 15.64 -12.62 -1.04
C LYS A 102 15.84 -14.11 -1.35
N MET A 103 14.77 -14.88 -1.44
CA MET A 103 14.85 -16.31 -1.76
C MET A 103 15.43 -16.53 -3.16
N SER A 104 15.03 -15.71 -4.14
CA SER A 104 15.57 -15.75 -5.50
C SER A 104 17.07 -15.46 -5.53
N ASP A 105 17.53 -14.46 -4.80
CA ASP A 105 18.96 -14.11 -4.71
C ASP A 105 19.79 -15.22 -4.04
N GLU A 106 19.26 -15.83 -2.97
CA GLU A 106 19.88 -16.96 -2.30
C GLU A 106 19.99 -18.19 -3.21
N GLU A 107 18.94 -18.49 -3.97
CA GLU A 107 18.94 -19.62 -4.89
C GLU A 107 19.95 -19.42 -6.03
N LEU A 108 20.01 -18.21 -6.61
CA LEU A 108 21.04 -17.87 -7.60
C LEU A 108 22.46 -17.98 -7.04
N ARG A 109 22.64 -17.65 -5.75
CA ARG A 109 23.94 -17.80 -5.07
C ARG A 109 24.31 -19.28 -4.92
N ARG A 110 23.37 -20.12 -4.49
CA ARG A 110 23.57 -21.57 -4.38
C ARG A 110 23.86 -22.20 -5.74
N GLU A 111 23.15 -21.81 -6.79
CA GLU A 111 23.37 -22.33 -8.13
C GLU A 111 24.80 -22.02 -8.62
N ARG A 112 25.31 -20.80 -8.36
CA ARG A 112 26.70 -20.43 -8.65
C ARG A 112 27.72 -21.25 -7.86
N GLU A 113 27.46 -21.49 -6.58
CA GLU A 113 28.33 -22.33 -5.73
C GLU A 113 28.33 -23.80 -6.18
N ASN A 114 27.18 -24.32 -6.58
CA ASN A 114 27.03 -25.68 -7.11
C ASN A 114 27.72 -25.83 -8.47
N ALA A 115 27.62 -24.83 -9.35
CA ALA A 115 28.33 -24.81 -10.62
C ALA A 115 29.86 -24.73 -10.44
N ALA A 116 30.33 -23.99 -9.42
CA ALA A 116 31.75 -23.89 -9.10
C ALA A 116 32.33 -25.21 -8.54
N THR A 117 31.53 -25.96 -7.77
CA THR A 117 31.94 -27.25 -7.18
C THR A 117 31.77 -28.44 -8.14
N ALA A 118 30.95 -28.31 -9.19
CA ALA A 118 30.80 -29.31 -10.26
C ALA A 118 31.90 -29.23 -11.36
N SER A 119 32.88 -28.33 -11.23
CA SER A 119 34.02 -28.29 -12.15
C SER A 119 34.91 -29.54 -11.96
N PRO A 120 35.23 -30.30 -13.02
CA PRO A 120 36.01 -31.52 -12.89
C PRO A 120 37.44 -31.19 -12.44
N VAL A 121 37.90 -31.91 -11.42
CA VAL A 121 39.28 -31.89 -10.89
C VAL A 121 40.27 -31.94 -12.07
N PRO A 122 41.15 -30.94 -12.27
CA PRO A 122 42.24 -31.07 -13.22
C PRO A 122 43.20 -32.13 -12.69
N SER A 123 43.39 -33.21 -13.44
CA SER A 123 44.48 -34.18 -13.21
C SER A 123 45.82 -33.43 -13.08
N PRO A 124 46.70 -33.77 -12.12
CA PRO A 124 47.93 -33.04 -11.92
C PRO A 124 48.96 -33.58 -12.93
N ASN A 125 49.16 -32.89 -14.05
CA ASN A 125 50.41 -32.94 -14.80
C ASN A 125 50.42 -31.89 -15.93
N SER A 126 51.06 -30.74 -15.68
CA SER A 126 52.23 -30.30 -16.46
C SER A 126 52.59 -28.84 -16.16
N THR A 127 53.86 -28.68 -15.85
CA THR A 127 54.66 -27.49 -15.64
C THR A 127 54.56 -26.50 -16.80
N THR A 128 54.32 -25.21 -16.55
CA THR A 128 55.22 -24.05 -16.87
C THR A 128 54.49 -22.69 -16.89
N LYS A 129 54.98 -21.80 -16.02
CA LYS A 129 55.41 -20.40 -16.29
C LYS A 129 54.42 -19.32 -16.78
N SER A 130 54.30 -18.31 -15.91
CA SER A 130 54.33 -16.84 -16.18
C SER A 130 53.03 -16.09 -16.51
N GLY A 131 52.86 -14.96 -15.79
CA GLY A 131 52.18 -13.77 -16.33
C GLY A 131 51.19 -13.11 -15.37
N ARG A 132 51.66 -12.13 -14.60
CA ARG A 132 50.87 -11.29 -13.68
C ARG A 132 50.89 -9.86 -14.21
N SER A 133 49.74 -9.29 -14.60
CA SER A 133 49.38 -7.87 -14.36
C SER A 133 48.07 -7.45 -15.05
N ASN A 134 47.24 -6.79 -14.25
CA ASN A 134 45.87 -6.29 -14.45
C ASN A 134 45.69 -5.25 -15.57
N GLU A 135 44.48 -5.20 -16.14
CA GLU A 135 43.91 -3.98 -16.71
C GLU A 135 42.37 -3.95 -16.57
N SER A 136 41.84 -2.73 -16.35
CA SER A 136 40.43 -2.28 -16.44
C SER A 136 39.46 -2.73 -15.34
N GLY A 137 38.57 -1.91 -14.77
CA GLY A 137 38.18 -0.53 -15.03
C GLY A 137 36.88 -0.20 -14.28
N ARG A 138 36.79 1.04 -13.77
CA ARG A 138 35.60 1.91 -13.64
C ARG A 138 34.28 1.34 -13.07
N GLY A 139 33.80 1.96 -11.99
CA GLY A 139 32.37 1.89 -11.63
C GLY A 139 32.00 2.49 -10.28
N GLY A 140 32.35 3.75 -10.01
CA GLY A 140 31.93 4.45 -8.79
C GLY A 140 30.42 4.67 -8.76
N ARG A 141 29.72 3.93 -7.90
CA ARG A 141 28.31 4.10 -7.55
C ARG A 141 28.11 5.41 -6.78
N LYS A 142 27.25 6.30 -7.29
CA LYS A 142 26.67 7.41 -6.51
C LYS A 142 25.57 6.85 -5.61
N ASN A 143 25.74 7.00 -4.29
CA ASN A 143 24.71 6.74 -3.29
C ASN A 143 23.71 7.91 -3.26
N TYR A 144 22.43 7.61 -3.44
CA TYR A 144 21.34 8.49 -2.98
C TYR A 144 20.76 7.89 -1.70
N SER A 145 21.41 8.20 -0.58
CA SER A 145 20.91 7.94 0.77
C SER A 145 20.50 9.28 1.37
N ASN A 146 19.18 9.51 1.42
CA ASN A 146 18.43 10.36 2.38
C ASN A 146 17.32 11.15 1.68
N MET A 147 16.11 10.61 1.75
CA MET A 147 14.92 11.44 1.87
C MET A 147 14.27 11.07 3.21
N LYS A 148 14.73 11.73 4.28
CA LYS A 148 14.01 11.69 5.57
C LYS A 148 12.73 12.49 5.39
N ARG A 149 11.58 11.81 5.55
CA ARG A 149 10.32 12.45 5.88
C ARG A 149 10.41 12.91 7.34
N PHE A 150 10.20 14.20 7.58
CA PHE A 150 9.28 14.80 8.55
C PHE A 150 9.18 16.29 8.19
#